data_AF-A0AAN7TVH6-F1
#
_entry.id   AF-A0AAN7TVH6-F1
#
_cell.length_a   1.000
_cell.length_b   1.000
_cell.length_c   1.000
_cell.angle_alpha   90.00
_cell.angle_beta   90.00
_cell.angle_gamma   90.00
#
_symmetry.space_group_name_H-M   'P 1'
#
loop_
_entity.id
_entity.type
_entity.pdbx_description
1 polymer ?
#
loop_
_entity_poly.entity_id
_entity_poly.type
_entity_poly.pdbx_seq_one_letter_code
_entity_poly.pdbx_strand_id
1 'polypeptide(L)'
;MNSLIKRINIKETPNIFCRYYGKLITPLVQFSNVHRKTISESKNVISLNVPEKLFEPFLQSIDQDLLKRSTDLPNLGYSRYKSFKTRDDAALFYKQATAYANKANEELKLNSQKHIEKLKEEALQNEIVDISEETKKKRKIFKNPQHNLVSITVLSKTIDPIYKIGDKDIPMLPRPQIDQSKIFVVEDISKVDEGIKLLLGGKTVDQVTLDDGIVLGFDVEWPALSRYTTKQKPKVSLVSFSNGEDHVLFRVCNTGLEENSELGKLLKSEIITKTGFGAGKDANKIMADYGFLMNGIYDLTYTPKIRSAFKSKSSCKVIAGLFDVNLSKTTSLNLSNWGTSRSLTDAQINSSASSVFYSIKTYFILPSLKVDTFNLFGATNKYKFLDK
;
A
#
# COMPACT_ATOMS: atom_id res chain seq x y z
N MET A 1 72.67 -3.94 36.45
CA MET A 1 71.30 -3.38 36.44
C MET A 1 70.67 -3.55 35.06
N ASN A 2 70.43 -4.79 34.67
CA ASN A 2 69.79 -5.19 33.42
C ASN A 2 69.12 -6.55 33.66
N SER A 3 67.93 -6.56 34.29
CA SER A 3 66.99 -7.69 34.23
C SER A 3 65.77 -7.41 35.11
N LEU A 4 64.74 -6.74 34.59
CA LEU A 4 63.37 -6.84 35.15
C LEU A 4 62.29 -6.23 34.24
N ILE A 5 62.40 -6.40 32.91
CA ILE A 5 61.25 -6.19 32.00
C ILE A 5 61.30 -7.25 30.91
N LYS A 6 60.78 -8.44 31.22
CA LYS A 6 60.28 -9.40 30.23
C LYS A 6 59.17 -10.22 30.88
N ARG A 7 57.99 -10.20 30.22
CA ARG A 7 56.76 -10.97 30.46
C ARG A 7 55.74 -10.36 31.43
N ILE A 8 54.95 -9.42 30.92
CA ILE A 8 53.52 -9.40 31.21
C ILE A 8 52.79 -9.72 29.90
N ASN A 9 52.09 -10.84 29.91
CA ASN A 9 51.31 -11.39 28.82
C ASN A 9 49.91 -10.75 28.89
N ILE A 10 49.66 -9.70 28.11
CA ILE A 10 48.33 -9.08 28.02
C ILE A 10 47.53 -9.83 26.96
N LYS A 11 47.05 -11.03 27.33
CA LYS A 11 45.82 -11.60 26.78
C LYS A 11 44.78 -11.51 27.89
N GLU A 12 43.59 -11.02 27.54
CA GLU A 12 42.46 -10.77 28.44
C GLU A 12 42.50 -9.44 29.23
N THR A 13 42.34 -8.34 28.52
CA THR A 13 41.49 -7.26 29.04
C THR A 13 40.11 -7.44 28.41
N PRO A 14 39.04 -7.71 29.19
CA PRO A 14 37.71 -7.60 28.65
C PRO A 14 37.47 -6.14 28.31
N ASN A 15 36.88 -5.94 27.13
CA ASN A 15 36.51 -4.67 26.52
C ASN A 15 35.40 -3.95 27.34
N ILE A 16 35.65 -3.70 28.63
CA ILE A 16 34.74 -3.07 29.60
C ILE A 16 34.62 -1.57 29.31
N PHE A 17 35.66 -0.97 28.72
CA PHE A 17 35.64 0.44 28.33
C PHE A 17 34.62 0.73 27.21
N CYS A 18 34.35 -0.23 26.31
CA CYS A 18 33.37 -0.04 25.23
C CYS A 18 31.92 -0.37 25.62
N ARG A 19 31.67 -1.13 26.69
CA ARG A 19 30.31 -1.52 27.08
C ARG A 19 29.59 -0.48 27.95
N TYR A 20 30.30 0.36 28.71
CA TYR A 20 29.67 1.39 29.55
C TYR A 20 29.36 2.70 28.81
N TYR A 21 30.00 2.99 27.68
CA TYR A 21 29.63 4.14 26.83
C TYR A 21 28.44 3.88 25.88
N GLY A 22 27.88 2.66 25.88
CA GLY A 22 26.73 2.27 25.05
C GLY A 22 25.41 2.97 25.38
N LYS A 23 25.38 3.90 26.35
CA LYS A 23 24.20 4.70 26.72
C LYS A 23 24.48 6.20 26.89
N LEU A 24 25.70 6.68 26.64
CA LEU A 24 25.95 8.12 26.63
C LEU A 24 25.47 8.68 25.30
N ILE A 25 24.23 9.17 25.29
CA ILE A 25 23.68 9.92 24.18
C ILE A 25 24.54 11.18 24.05
N THR A 26 25.49 11.18 23.12
CA THR A 26 26.33 12.34 22.88
C THR A 26 25.44 13.52 22.45
N PRO A 27 25.86 14.77 22.67
CA PRO A 27 25.13 15.94 22.19
C PRO A 27 24.77 15.87 20.69
N LEU A 28 25.64 15.27 19.87
CA LEU A 28 25.40 15.00 18.45
C LEU A 28 24.27 13.99 18.22
N VAL A 29 24.19 12.92 19.02
CA VAL A 29 23.09 11.94 18.94
C VAL A 29 21.80 12.55 19.46
N GLN A 30 21.82 13.35 20.53
CA GLN A 30 20.65 14.10 21.02
C GLN A 30 20.14 15.06 19.95
N PHE A 31 21.04 15.84 19.35
CA PHE A 31 20.73 16.78 18.27
C PHE A 31 20.10 16.07 17.06
N SER A 32 20.71 14.97 16.61
CA SER A 32 20.18 14.13 15.53
C SER A 32 18.80 13.54 15.86
N ASN A 33 18.58 13.12 17.11
CA ASN A 33 17.29 12.60 17.56
C ASN A 33 16.20 13.67 17.56
N VAL A 34 16.52 14.90 17.99
CA VAL A 34 15.59 16.03 17.93
C VAL A 34 15.20 16.34 16.49
N HIS A 35 16.17 16.39 15.57
CA HIS A 35 15.92 16.67 14.15
C HIS A 35 15.06 15.57 13.51
N ARG A 36 15.37 14.31 13.79
CA ARG A 36 14.55 13.16 13.34
C ARG A 36 13.13 13.22 13.88
N LYS A 37 12.96 13.62 15.15
CA LYS A 37 11.65 13.80 15.76
C LYS A 37 10.85 14.88 15.03
N THR A 38 11.42 16.06 14.82
CA THR A 38 10.78 17.16 14.07
C THR A 38 10.37 16.73 12.66
N ILE A 39 11.24 16.03 11.93
CA ILE A 39 10.93 15.49 10.59
C ILE A 39 9.78 14.49 10.66
N SER A 40 9.76 13.61 11.68
CA SER A 40 8.73 12.57 11.82
C SER A 40 7.35 13.12 12.21
N GLU A 41 7.30 14.25 12.92
CA GLU A 41 6.06 14.91 13.34
C GLU A 41 5.50 15.81 12.23
N SER A 42 6.33 16.21 11.27
CA SER A 42 5.95 17.03 10.13
C SER A 42 5.13 16.23 9.09
N LYS A 43 4.29 16.94 8.33
CA LYS A 43 3.45 16.36 7.27
C LYS A 43 4.01 16.66 5.88
N ASN A 44 3.78 15.73 4.96
CA ASN A 44 4.11 15.82 3.53
C ASN A 44 5.57 16.21 3.29
N VAL A 45 6.52 15.49 3.90
CA VAL A 45 7.94 15.81 3.87
C VAL A 45 8.62 15.19 2.65
N ILE A 46 9.42 16.02 1.98
CA ILE A 46 10.28 15.64 0.85
C ILE A 46 11.73 15.86 1.26
N SER A 47 12.52 14.78 1.14
CA SER A 47 13.96 14.78 1.32
C SER A 47 14.64 15.12 0.00
N LEU A 48 15.58 16.05 0.06
CA LEU A 48 16.35 16.57 -1.06
C LEU A 48 17.83 16.29 -0.80
N ASN A 49 18.44 15.46 -1.64
CA ASN A 49 19.89 15.35 -1.71
C ASN A 49 20.31 16.00 -3.02
N VAL A 50 20.56 17.31 -2.95
CA VAL A 50 21.00 18.12 -4.09
C VAL A 50 22.39 18.64 -3.73
N PRO A 51 23.43 18.40 -4.55
CA PRO A 51 24.75 18.98 -4.32
C PRO A 51 24.68 20.51 -4.22
N GLU A 52 25.49 21.11 -3.35
CA GLU A 52 25.42 22.56 -3.05
C GLU A 52 25.40 23.43 -4.31
N LYS A 53 26.29 23.12 -5.27
CA LYS A 53 26.41 23.84 -6.55
C LYS A 53 25.17 23.78 -7.45
N LEU A 54 24.28 22.82 -7.22
CA LEU A 54 23.04 22.64 -7.97
C LEU A 54 21.81 23.13 -7.20
N PHE A 55 21.97 23.57 -5.95
CA PHE A 55 20.83 23.88 -5.11
C PHE A 55 20.09 25.16 -5.55
N GLU A 56 20.82 26.22 -5.89
CA GLU A 56 20.19 27.45 -6.40
C GLU A 56 19.48 27.24 -7.76
N PRO A 57 20.11 26.62 -8.77
CA PRO A 57 19.41 26.27 -10.01
C PRO A 57 18.22 25.34 -9.79
N PHE A 58 18.31 24.43 -8.81
CA PHE A 58 17.18 23.60 -8.39
C PHE A 58 16.03 24.47 -7.89
N LEU A 59 16.26 25.37 -6.93
CA LEU A 59 15.20 26.24 -6.40
C LEU A 59 14.57 27.12 -7.48
N GLN A 60 15.36 27.64 -8.42
CA GLN A 60 14.86 28.44 -9.55
C GLN A 60 13.98 27.63 -10.50
N SER A 61 14.18 26.31 -10.59
CA SER A 61 13.36 25.42 -11.42
C SER A 61 11.99 25.07 -10.80
N ILE A 62 11.80 25.38 -9.52
CA ILE A 62 10.55 25.14 -8.80
C ILE A 62 9.67 26.40 -8.86
N ASP A 63 8.37 26.19 -8.91
CA ASP A 63 7.38 27.25 -8.73
C ASP A 63 7.63 28.02 -7.43
N GLN A 64 7.78 29.34 -7.56
CA GLN A 64 8.18 30.21 -6.43
C GLN A 64 7.06 30.37 -5.39
N ASP A 65 5.80 30.34 -5.80
CA ASP A 65 4.68 30.38 -4.86
C ASP A 65 4.55 29.05 -4.12
N LEU A 66 4.89 27.94 -4.77
CA LEU A 66 4.99 26.64 -4.13
C LEU A 66 6.12 26.58 -3.10
N LEU A 67 7.28 27.19 -3.39
CA LEU A 67 8.37 27.33 -2.42
C LEU A 67 7.97 28.15 -1.20
N LYS A 68 7.25 29.27 -1.39
CA LYS A 68 6.72 30.09 -0.28
C LYS A 68 5.74 29.34 0.62
N ARG A 69 4.99 28.38 0.05
CA ARG A 69 4.08 27.50 0.80
C ARG A 69 4.77 26.30 1.46
N SER A 70 6.06 26.09 1.18
CA SER A 70 6.87 25.07 1.83
C SER A 70 7.46 25.56 3.15
N THR A 71 7.70 24.66 4.09
CA THR A 71 8.46 24.95 5.31
C THR A 71 9.73 24.13 5.32
N ASP A 72 10.88 24.81 5.42
CA ASP A 72 12.17 24.15 5.57
C ASP A 72 12.26 23.46 6.93
N LEU A 73 12.68 22.20 6.90
CA LEU A 73 12.90 21.40 8.10
C LEU A 73 14.41 21.27 8.38
N PRO A 74 14.79 20.94 9.63
CA PRO A 74 16.19 20.82 9.99
C PRO A 74 16.93 19.78 9.14
N ASN A 75 18.13 20.13 8.65
CA ASN A 75 18.95 19.25 7.82
C ASN A 75 19.46 18.05 8.62
N LEU A 76 19.60 16.90 7.96
CA LEU A 76 20.18 15.68 8.55
C LEU A 76 21.31 15.19 7.65
N GLY A 77 22.55 15.54 8.00
CA GLY A 77 23.70 15.31 7.12
C GLY A 77 23.61 16.18 5.86
N TYR A 78 23.74 15.58 4.69
CA TYR A 78 23.65 16.27 3.39
C TYR A 78 22.21 16.40 2.86
N SER A 79 21.24 15.83 3.56
CA SER A 79 19.84 15.87 3.17
C SER A 79 19.19 17.14 3.69
N ARG A 80 18.57 17.89 2.78
CA ARG A 80 17.67 19.00 3.10
C ARG A 80 16.23 18.49 3.07
N TYR A 81 15.34 19.12 3.82
CA TYR A 81 13.96 18.64 3.94
C TYR A 81 12.99 19.80 3.78
N LYS A 82 11.94 19.60 2.97
CA LYS A 82 10.81 20.52 2.86
C LYS A 82 9.54 19.82 3.28
N SER A 83 8.70 20.51 4.03
CA SER A 83 7.37 20.06 4.43
C SER A 83 6.31 20.96 3.81
N PHE A 84 5.09 20.44 3.66
CA PHE A 84 4.00 21.17 3.02
C PHE A 84 2.71 20.99 3.83
N LYS A 85 1.93 22.07 3.92
CA LYS A 85 0.63 22.06 4.60
C LYS A 85 -0.35 21.11 3.90
N THR A 86 -0.34 21.09 2.57
CA THR A 86 -1.23 20.24 1.76
C THR A 86 -0.45 19.15 1.02
N ARG A 87 -1.13 18.04 0.74
CA ARG A 87 -0.59 16.96 -0.09
C ARG A 87 -0.37 17.42 -1.54
N ASP A 88 -1.33 18.18 -2.08
CA ASP A 88 -1.33 18.62 -3.47
C ASP A 88 -0.09 19.49 -3.76
N ASP A 89 0.29 20.36 -2.81
CA ASP A 89 1.54 21.13 -2.88
C ASP A 89 2.77 20.22 -2.85
N ALA A 90 2.84 19.25 -1.93
CA ALA A 90 3.98 18.32 -1.88
C ALA A 90 4.09 17.47 -3.16
N ALA A 91 2.98 16.98 -3.70
CA ALA A 91 2.96 16.18 -4.92
C ALA A 91 3.44 17.02 -6.12
N LEU A 92 2.95 18.27 -6.24
CA LEU A 92 3.38 19.20 -7.27
C LEU A 92 4.88 19.51 -7.14
N PHE A 93 5.36 19.75 -5.92
CA PHE A 93 6.78 20.02 -5.66
C PHE A 93 7.63 18.81 -6.02
N TYR A 94 7.22 17.61 -5.59
CA TYR A 94 7.92 16.37 -5.90
C TYR A 94 8.05 16.18 -7.41
N LYS A 95 6.97 16.41 -8.17
CA LYS A 95 6.97 16.31 -9.64
C LYS A 95 8.00 17.25 -10.27
N GLN A 96 7.99 18.53 -9.88
CA GLN A 96 8.94 19.52 -10.41
C GLN A 96 10.39 19.18 -10.00
N ALA A 97 10.60 18.81 -8.74
CA ALA A 97 11.90 18.45 -8.20
C ALA A 97 12.49 17.20 -8.88
N THR A 98 11.67 16.17 -9.13
CA THR A 98 12.10 14.95 -9.84
C THR A 98 12.43 15.25 -11.31
N ALA A 99 11.66 16.13 -11.97
CA ALA A 99 11.97 16.54 -13.34
C ALA A 99 13.34 17.22 -13.43
N TYR A 100 13.64 18.15 -12.50
CA TYR A 100 14.97 18.76 -12.39
C TYR A 100 16.04 17.71 -12.10
N ALA A 101 15.81 16.82 -11.12
CA ALA A 101 16.79 15.81 -10.73
C ALA A 101 17.17 14.89 -11.90
N ASN A 102 16.21 14.48 -12.72
CA ASN A 102 16.46 13.67 -13.91
C ASN A 102 17.35 14.42 -14.92
N LYS A 103 17.00 15.67 -15.25
CA LYS A 103 17.78 16.51 -16.17
C LYS A 103 19.21 16.74 -15.65
N ALA A 104 19.35 17.16 -14.40
CA ALA A 104 20.65 17.41 -13.79
C ALA A 104 21.52 16.14 -13.74
N ASN A 105 20.93 14.98 -13.44
CA ASN A 105 21.64 13.71 -13.43
C ASN A 105 22.07 13.26 -14.83
N GLU A 106 21.29 13.54 -15.88
CA GLU A 106 21.69 13.29 -17.26
C GLU A 106 22.87 14.18 -17.67
N GLU A 107 22.82 15.47 -17.35
CA GLU A 107 23.93 16.41 -17.60
C GLU A 107 25.20 16.00 -16.86
N LEU A 108 25.09 15.60 -15.59
CA LEU A 108 26.23 15.10 -14.80
C LEU A 108 26.84 13.83 -15.41
N LYS A 109 26.01 12.92 -15.92
CA LYS A 109 26.48 11.71 -16.62
C LYS A 109 27.22 12.06 -17.90
N LEU A 110 26.66 12.94 -18.72
CA LEU A 110 27.27 13.38 -19.98
C LEU A 110 28.61 14.09 -19.74
N ASN A 111 28.66 15.00 -18.75
CA ASN A 111 29.90 15.70 -18.39
C ASN A 111 30.96 14.74 -17.85
N SER A 112 30.55 13.74 -17.07
CA SER A 112 31.47 12.69 -16.60
C SER A 112 32.03 11.86 -17.75
N GLN A 113 31.21 11.52 -18.75
CA GLN A 113 31.66 10.81 -19.96
C GLN A 113 32.67 11.63 -20.77
N LYS A 114 32.35 12.91 -21.06
CA LYS A 114 33.26 13.83 -21.77
C LYS A 114 34.59 14.00 -21.04
N HIS A 115 34.57 14.11 -19.71
CA HIS A 115 35.79 14.22 -18.93
C HIS A 115 36.64 12.94 -19.01
N ILE A 116 36.01 11.76 -18.97
CA ILE A 116 36.71 10.48 -19.15
C ILE A 116 37.31 10.36 -20.55
N GLU A 117 36.60 10.78 -21.60
CA GLU A 117 37.10 10.79 -22.97
C GLU A 117 38.31 11.71 -23.13
N LYS A 118 38.22 12.94 -22.62
CA LYS A 118 39.35 13.89 -22.60
C LYS A 118 40.58 13.32 -21.89
N LEU A 119 40.39 12.69 -20.72
CA LEU A 119 41.49 12.04 -20.01
C LEU A 119 42.12 10.88 -20.80
N LYS A 120 41.32 10.16 -21.62
CA LYS A 120 41.85 9.10 -22.49
C LYS A 120 42.66 9.69 -23.66
N GLU A 121 42.19 10.78 -24.26
CA GLU A 121 42.89 11.48 -25.34
C GLU A 121 44.22 12.07 -24.85
N GLU A 122 44.22 12.73 -23.69
CA GLU A 122 45.43 13.28 -23.06
C GLU A 122 46.43 12.17 -22.71
N ALA A 123 45.96 11.00 -22.25
CA ALA A 123 46.84 9.86 -21.98
C ALA A 123 47.46 9.28 -23.26
N LEU A 124 46.71 9.25 -24.36
CA LEU A 124 47.18 8.77 -25.67
C LEU A 124 48.22 9.71 -26.27
N GLN A 125 48.04 11.03 -26.14
CA GLN A 125 48.97 12.04 -26.65
C GLN A 125 50.32 12.07 -25.93
N ASN A 126 50.36 11.68 -24.66
CA ASN A 126 51.57 11.73 -23.84
C ASN A 126 52.42 10.42 -23.85
N GLU A 127 52.13 9.47 -24.75
CA GLU A 127 52.80 8.14 -24.83
C GLU A 127 52.94 7.42 -23.47
N ILE A 128 52.00 7.64 -22.55
CA ILE A 128 52.03 7.00 -21.24
C ILE A 128 51.56 5.55 -21.40
N VAL A 129 52.51 4.62 -21.51
CA VAL A 129 52.25 3.18 -21.70
C VAL A 129 51.65 2.51 -20.44
N ASP A 130 51.80 3.10 -19.24
CA ASP A 130 51.25 2.54 -18.01
C ASP A 130 50.18 3.43 -17.36
N ILE A 131 48.99 3.41 -17.97
CA ILE A 131 47.77 4.09 -17.51
C ILE A 131 47.20 3.42 -16.24
N SER A 132 47.79 2.34 -15.70
CA SER A 132 47.05 1.46 -14.79
C SER A 132 46.94 1.96 -13.35
N GLU A 133 47.96 2.60 -12.77
CA GLU A 133 47.99 2.99 -11.34
C GLU A 133 47.36 4.37 -11.07
N GLU A 134 47.71 5.38 -11.85
CA GLU A 134 47.24 6.75 -11.63
C GLU A 134 45.77 6.92 -12.04
N THR A 135 45.35 6.21 -13.09
CA THR A 135 43.94 6.13 -13.49
C THR A 135 43.13 5.29 -12.49
N LYS A 136 43.71 4.31 -11.80
CA LYS A 136 43.05 3.60 -10.68
C LYS A 136 42.89 4.50 -9.45
N LYS A 137 43.89 5.35 -9.11
CA LYS A 137 43.79 6.36 -8.04
C LYS A 137 42.76 7.44 -8.38
N LYS A 138 42.77 8.02 -9.59
CA LYS A 138 41.76 9.00 -10.04
C LYS A 138 40.37 8.36 -10.18
N ARG A 139 40.26 7.11 -10.64
CA ARG A 139 38.99 6.35 -10.61
C ARG A 139 38.49 6.07 -9.19
N LYS A 140 39.36 5.93 -8.18
CA LYS A 140 38.93 5.81 -6.76
C LYS A 140 38.23 7.08 -6.27
N ILE A 141 38.63 8.27 -6.75
CA ILE A 141 37.96 9.54 -6.42
C ILE A 141 36.56 9.61 -7.07
N PHE A 142 36.40 9.03 -8.27
CA PHE A 142 35.11 8.92 -8.95
C PHE A 142 34.27 7.69 -8.55
N LYS A 143 34.77 6.80 -7.69
CA LYS A 143 34.09 5.56 -7.26
C LYS A 143 33.01 5.76 -6.19
N ASN A 144 32.81 6.99 -5.71
CA ASN A 144 31.65 7.31 -4.88
C ASN A 144 30.65 8.24 -5.62
N PRO A 145 30.15 7.85 -6.82
CA PRO A 145 29.25 8.68 -7.62
C PRO A 145 27.90 8.93 -6.93
N GLN A 146 27.59 8.22 -5.84
CA GLN A 146 26.36 8.39 -5.09
C GLN A 146 26.26 9.76 -4.38
N HIS A 147 27.37 10.43 -4.10
CA HIS A 147 27.33 11.76 -3.45
C HIS A 147 27.11 12.93 -4.42
N ASN A 148 27.19 12.70 -5.72
CA ASN A 148 27.03 13.77 -6.72
C ASN A 148 25.70 13.72 -7.46
N LEU A 149 24.90 12.66 -7.30
CA LEU A 149 23.59 12.56 -7.95
C LEU A 149 22.54 13.31 -7.14
N VAL A 150 21.67 14.00 -7.86
CA VAL A 150 20.47 14.60 -7.28
C VAL A 150 19.48 13.47 -6.98
N SER A 151 19.02 13.35 -5.74
CA SER A 151 17.92 12.45 -5.38
C SER A 151 16.85 13.15 -4.57
N ILE A 152 15.60 12.90 -4.97
CA ILE A 152 14.39 13.45 -4.36
C ILE A 152 13.60 12.27 -3.82
N THR A 153 13.33 12.24 -2.52
CA THR A 153 12.61 11.13 -1.88
C THR A 153 11.45 11.68 -1.06
N VAL A 154 10.24 11.19 -1.28
CA VAL A 154 9.13 11.48 -0.36
C VAL A 154 9.23 10.61 0.88
N LEU A 155 9.19 11.21 2.06
CA LEU A 155 9.16 10.47 3.32
C LEU A 155 7.76 9.92 3.56
N SER A 156 7.50 8.71 3.09
CA SER A 156 6.18 8.06 3.13
C SER A 156 5.47 8.10 4.49
N LYS A 157 6.21 8.09 5.61
CA LYS A 157 5.66 8.19 6.98
C LYS A 157 5.01 9.55 7.31
N THR A 158 5.31 10.56 6.51
CA THR A 158 4.86 11.95 6.71
C THR A 158 3.69 12.31 5.79
N ILE A 159 3.42 11.50 4.77
CA ILE A 159 2.23 11.63 3.91
C ILE A 159 1.01 11.12 4.69
N ASP A 160 -0.15 11.73 4.45
CA ASP A 160 -1.54 11.36 4.83
C ASP A 160 -1.75 10.26 5.90
N PRO A 161 -2.55 10.47 6.98
CA PRO A 161 -2.84 9.47 8.01
C PRO A 161 -3.26 8.07 7.53
N ILE A 162 -3.82 7.92 6.32
CA ILE A 162 -4.04 6.61 5.66
C ILE A 162 -2.80 5.69 5.72
N TYR A 163 -1.59 6.26 5.69
CA TYR A 163 -0.33 5.51 5.71
C TYR A 163 0.22 5.24 7.12
N LYS A 164 -0.41 5.79 8.17
CA LYS A 164 0.10 5.70 9.56
C LYS A 164 -0.32 4.44 10.29
N ILE A 165 -1.40 3.78 9.88
CA ILE A 165 -1.87 2.55 10.52
C ILE A 165 -0.94 1.39 10.16
N GLY A 166 -0.14 0.98 11.14
CA GLY A 166 0.68 -0.22 11.12
C GLY A 166 -0.08 -1.44 11.59
N ASP A 167 0.48 -2.63 11.39
CA ASP A 167 -0.19 -3.90 11.73
C ASP A 167 -0.43 -4.05 13.24
N LYS A 168 0.38 -3.36 14.06
CA LYS A 168 0.22 -3.30 15.52
C LYS A 168 -0.91 -2.38 15.98
N ASP A 169 -1.32 -1.43 15.15
CA ASP A 169 -2.33 -0.42 15.49
C ASP A 169 -3.75 -0.95 15.19
N ILE A 170 -3.89 -1.82 14.18
CA ILE A 170 -5.17 -2.40 13.76
C ILE A 170 -5.93 -3.10 14.92
N PRO A 171 -5.29 -3.94 15.77
CA PRO A 171 -5.99 -4.57 16.90
C PRO A 171 -6.56 -3.57 17.91
N MET A 172 -6.03 -2.34 17.97
CA MET A 172 -6.44 -1.30 18.91
C MET A 172 -7.62 -0.45 18.37
N LEU A 173 -7.94 -0.55 17.08
CA LEU A 173 -9.06 0.16 16.48
C LEU A 173 -10.40 -0.46 16.92
N PRO A 174 -11.47 0.35 17.01
CA PRO A 174 -12.80 -0.14 17.33
C PRO A 174 -13.26 -1.17 16.29
N ARG A 175 -13.96 -2.21 16.77
CA ARG A 175 -14.67 -3.11 15.86
C ARG A 175 -15.93 -2.42 15.35
N PRO A 176 -16.30 -2.63 14.08
CA PRO A 176 -17.53 -2.05 13.56
C PRO A 176 -18.74 -2.62 14.28
N GLN A 177 -19.73 -1.75 14.49
CA GLN A 177 -21.05 -2.11 14.99
C GLN A 177 -22.01 -1.98 13.81
N ILE A 178 -22.41 -3.11 13.25
CA ILE A 178 -23.46 -3.17 12.24
C ILE A 178 -24.79 -3.32 12.99
N ASP A 179 -25.79 -2.55 12.59
CA ASP A 179 -27.14 -2.66 13.12
C ASP A 179 -27.69 -4.06 12.80
N GLN A 180 -27.91 -4.88 13.84
CA GLN A 180 -28.40 -6.25 13.67
C GLN A 180 -29.79 -6.30 13.04
N SER A 181 -30.61 -5.26 13.21
CA SER A 181 -31.95 -5.19 12.60
C SER A 181 -31.92 -5.07 11.08
N LYS A 182 -30.75 -4.72 10.52
CA LYS A 182 -30.48 -4.58 9.09
C LYS A 182 -29.83 -5.82 8.46
N ILE A 183 -29.60 -6.86 9.26
CA ILE A 183 -29.01 -8.11 8.77
C ILE A 183 -30.10 -9.14 8.55
N PHE A 184 -30.25 -9.61 7.31
CA PHE A 184 -31.19 -10.64 6.92
C PHE A 184 -30.44 -11.91 6.52
N VAL A 185 -30.55 -12.97 7.33
CA VAL A 185 -29.93 -14.27 7.06
C VAL A 185 -30.93 -15.17 6.34
N VAL A 186 -30.61 -15.57 5.12
CA VAL A 186 -31.45 -16.43 4.28
C VAL A 186 -31.00 -17.87 4.45
N GLU A 187 -31.74 -18.64 5.24
CA GLU A 187 -31.50 -20.08 5.47
C GLU A 187 -32.46 -20.99 4.69
N ASP A 188 -33.56 -20.44 4.17
CA ASP A 188 -34.63 -21.14 3.45
C ASP A 188 -34.75 -20.61 2.02
N ILE A 189 -34.92 -21.51 1.05
CA ILE A 189 -35.05 -21.17 -0.37
C ILE A 189 -36.23 -20.23 -0.66
N SER A 190 -37.33 -20.34 0.10
CA SER A 190 -38.51 -19.48 -0.01
C SER A 190 -38.24 -18.02 0.37
N LYS A 191 -37.13 -17.74 1.06
CA LYS A 191 -36.71 -16.40 1.52
C LYS A 191 -35.68 -15.74 0.60
N VAL A 192 -35.24 -16.43 -0.45
CA VAL A 192 -34.25 -15.89 -1.39
C VAL A 192 -34.78 -14.63 -2.07
N ASP A 193 -35.99 -14.67 -2.62
CA ASP A 193 -36.60 -13.53 -3.32
C ASP A 193 -36.79 -12.32 -2.41
N GLU A 194 -37.15 -12.54 -1.14
CA GLU A 194 -37.27 -11.48 -0.12
C GLU A 194 -35.91 -10.81 0.12
N GLY A 195 -34.86 -11.61 0.29
CA GLY A 195 -33.49 -11.10 0.46
C GLY A 195 -33.00 -10.31 -0.76
N ILE A 196 -33.32 -10.77 -1.97
CA ILE A 196 -32.97 -10.05 -3.21
C ILE A 196 -33.71 -8.72 -3.30
N LYS A 197 -35.01 -8.70 -3.00
CA LYS A 197 -35.81 -7.47 -3.00
C LYS A 197 -35.30 -6.46 -1.99
N LEU A 198 -34.87 -6.89 -0.79
CA LEU A 198 -34.25 -5.98 0.18
C LEU A 198 -33.01 -5.27 -0.42
N LEU A 199 -32.14 -6.01 -1.10
CA LEU A 199 -30.95 -5.44 -1.75
C LEU A 199 -31.28 -4.48 -2.90
N LEU A 200 -32.37 -4.74 -3.62
CA LEU A 200 -32.73 -4.05 -4.87
C LEU A 200 -33.90 -3.06 -4.71
N GLY A 201 -34.18 -2.60 -3.49
CA GLY A 201 -35.23 -1.59 -3.25
C GLY A 201 -36.64 -2.07 -3.62
N GLY A 202 -36.94 -3.34 -3.37
CA GLY A 202 -38.22 -3.98 -3.64
C GLY A 202 -38.33 -4.64 -5.03
N LYS A 203 -37.33 -4.47 -5.89
CA LYS A 203 -37.30 -5.02 -7.26
C LYS A 203 -36.78 -6.47 -7.32
N THR A 204 -37.23 -7.22 -8.32
CA THR A 204 -36.55 -8.46 -8.74
C THR A 204 -35.37 -8.13 -9.65
N VAL A 205 -34.50 -9.11 -9.93
CA VAL A 205 -33.32 -8.86 -10.79
C VAL A 205 -33.74 -8.42 -12.20
N ASP A 206 -34.79 -9.04 -12.74
CA ASP A 206 -35.30 -8.75 -14.08
C ASP A 206 -35.96 -7.36 -14.20
N GLN A 207 -36.26 -6.70 -13.08
CA GLN A 207 -36.81 -5.35 -13.03
C GLN A 207 -35.73 -4.26 -12.92
N VAL A 208 -34.48 -4.64 -12.68
CA VAL A 208 -33.37 -3.70 -12.60
C VAL A 208 -32.93 -3.28 -14.00
N THR A 209 -32.66 -2.00 -14.16
CA THR A 209 -32.18 -1.37 -15.39
C THR A 209 -30.83 -0.71 -15.14
N LEU A 210 -30.13 -0.31 -16.21
CA LEU A 210 -28.85 0.38 -16.09
C LEU A 210 -28.98 1.72 -15.32
N ASP A 211 -30.10 2.41 -15.49
CA ASP A 211 -30.37 3.71 -14.85
C ASP A 211 -30.53 3.61 -13.33
N ASP A 212 -30.79 2.41 -12.80
CA ASP A 212 -30.86 2.18 -11.36
C ASP A 212 -29.48 2.28 -10.68
N GLY A 213 -28.39 2.12 -11.44
CA GLY A 213 -27.02 2.33 -10.93
C GLY A 213 -26.65 1.46 -9.72
N ILE A 214 -27.20 0.25 -9.63
CA ILE A 214 -27.07 -0.58 -8.42
C ILE A 214 -25.62 -1.06 -8.23
N VAL A 215 -25.10 -0.78 -7.03
CA VAL A 215 -23.82 -1.30 -6.54
C VAL A 215 -24.05 -2.03 -5.23
N LEU A 216 -23.53 -3.25 -5.12
CA LEU A 216 -23.63 -4.09 -3.93
C LEU A 216 -22.23 -4.47 -3.44
N GLY A 217 -21.99 -4.34 -2.14
CA GLY A 217 -20.86 -4.98 -1.48
C GLY A 217 -21.00 -6.50 -1.56
N PHE A 218 -19.92 -7.23 -1.79
CA PHE A 218 -19.93 -8.67 -2.06
C PHE A 218 -18.73 -9.38 -1.41
N ASP A 219 -19.00 -10.53 -0.78
CA ASP A 219 -18.01 -11.44 -0.19
C ASP A 219 -18.61 -12.85 -0.11
N VAL A 220 -17.76 -13.88 -0.09
CA VAL A 220 -18.20 -15.28 0.03
C VAL A 220 -17.36 -16.03 1.05
N GLU A 221 -17.96 -17.03 1.70
CA GLU A 221 -17.27 -17.86 2.69
C GLU A 221 -17.47 -19.35 2.43
N TRP A 222 -16.46 -20.14 2.79
CA TRP A 222 -16.47 -21.60 2.68
C TRP A 222 -15.73 -22.23 3.87
N PRO A 223 -16.00 -23.49 4.23
CA PRO A 223 -15.38 -24.14 5.38
C PRO A 223 -13.88 -24.36 5.16
N ALA A 224 -13.04 -23.54 5.82
CA ALA A 224 -11.60 -23.51 5.59
C ALA A 224 -10.90 -24.87 5.85
N LEU A 225 -11.42 -25.65 6.80
CA LEU A 225 -10.82 -26.91 7.23
C LEU A 225 -11.43 -28.17 6.59
N SER A 226 -12.49 -28.08 5.76
CA SER A 226 -13.19 -29.28 5.27
C SER A 226 -12.28 -30.22 4.48
N ARG A 227 -11.33 -29.66 3.71
CA ARG A 227 -10.35 -30.46 2.96
C ARG A 227 -9.50 -31.36 3.86
N TYR A 228 -9.28 -30.96 5.11
CA TYR A 228 -8.47 -31.68 6.08
C TYR A 228 -9.31 -32.60 6.96
N THR A 229 -10.53 -32.19 7.30
CA THR A 229 -11.40 -32.93 8.22
C THR A 229 -12.27 -33.97 7.52
N THR A 230 -12.81 -33.66 6.33
CA THR A 230 -13.74 -34.53 5.61
C THR A 230 -13.20 -35.05 4.28
N LYS A 231 -11.99 -34.61 3.87
CA LYS A 231 -11.39 -34.88 2.55
C LYS A 231 -12.22 -34.40 1.35
N GLN A 232 -13.28 -33.64 1.60
CA GLN A 232 -14.11 -33.04 0.55
C GLN A 232 -13.58 -31.66 0.20
N LYS A 233 -13.60 -31.32 -1.10
CA LYS A 233 -13.25 -29.97 -1.56
C LYS A 233 -14.27 -28.98 -0.96
N PRO A 234 -13.83 -27.97 -0.19
CA PRO A 234 -14.74 -26.98 0.37
C PRO A 234 -15.49 -26.27 -0.75
N LYS A 235 -16.82 -26.22 -0.66
CA LYS A 235 -17.66 -25.41 -1.53
C LYS A 235 -18.05 -24.11 -0.84
N VAL A 236 -18.30 -23.04 -1.60
CA VAL A 236 -18.94 -21.82 -1.05
C VAL A 236 -20.18 -22.23 -0.26
N SER A 237 -20.33 -21.67 0.92
CA SER A 237 -21.43 -21.99 1.85
C SER A 237 -22.23 -20.75 2.23
N LEU A 238 -21.63 -19.57 2.12
CA LEU A 238 -22.26 -18.29 2.35
C LEU A 238 -21.93 -17.33 1.21
N VAL A 239 -22.95 -16.65 0.70
CA VAL A 239 -22.81 -15.51 -0.22
C VAL A 239 -23.41 -14.29 0.46
N SER A 240 -22.64 -13.22 0.57
CA SER A 240 -23.00 -12.05 1.37
C SER A 240 -23.12 -10.83 0.47
N PHE A 241 -24.14 -10.00 0.72
CA PHE A 241 -24.34 -8.75 0.00
C PHE A 241 -24.71 -7.59 0.92
N SER A 242 -24.42 -6.38 0.47
CA SER A 242 -24.98 -5.17 1.08
C SER A 242 -25.20 -4.06 0.07
N ASN A 243 -26.32 -3.35 0.18
CA ASN A 243 -26.59 -2.11 -0.55
C ASN A 243 -26.16 -0.84 0.23
N GLY A 244 -25.52 -1.01 1.39
CA GLY A 244 -25.12 0.07 2.29
C GLY A 244 -26.09 0.30 3.46
N GLU A 245 -27.35 -0.13 3.33
CA GLU A 245 -28.37 -0.03 4.38
C GLU A 245 -28.72 -1.41 4.95
N ASP A 246 -29.05 -2.36 4.06
CA ASP A 246 -29.37 -3.74 4.40
C ASP A 246 -28.18 -4.66 4.05
N HIS A 247 -28.08 -5.76 4.80
CA HIS A 247 -27.06 -6.79 4.65
C HIS A 247 -27.72 -8.16 4.55
N VAL A 248 -27.54 -8.85 3.42
CA VAL A 248 -28.21 -10.12 3.18
C VAL A 248 -27.19 -11.24 3.08
N LEU A 249 -27.34 -12.25 3.93
CA LEU A 249 -26.43 -13.39 4.06
C LEU A 249 -27.12 -14.67 3.57
N PHE A 250 -26.84 -15.06 2.32
CA PHE A 250 -27.42 -16.25 1.70
C PHE A 250 -26.63 -17.50 2.06
N ARG A 251 -27.23 -18.38 2.88
CA ARG A 251 -26.64 -19.68 3.22
C ARG A 251 -26.84 -20.67 2.08
N VAL A 252 -26.04 -20.53 1.02
CA VAL A 252 -26.12 -21.37 -0.19
C VAL A 252 -25.85 -22.85 0.08
N CYS A 253 -25.26 -23.20 1.22
CA CYS A 253 -25.20 -24.60 1.67
C CYS A 253 -26.56 -25.20 2.05
N ASN A 254 -27.54 -24.35 2.42
CA ASN A 254 -28.90 -24.76 2.80
C ASN A 254 -29.88 -24.55 1.64
N THR A 255 -29.79 -23.40 0.96
CA THR A 255 -30.72 -22.99 -0.09
C THR A 255 -30.38 -23.57 -1.47
N GLY A 256 -29.16 -24.07 -1.64
CA GLY A 256 -28.57 -24.28 -2.97
C GLY A 256 -28.16 -22.97 -3.65
N LEU A 257 -27.51 -23.09 -4.80
CA LEU A 257 -27.19 -21.98 -5.68
C LEU A 257 -27.26 -22.46 -7.13
N GLU A 258 -28.35 -22.11 -7.79
CA GLU A 258 -28.59 -22.45 -9.20
C GLU A 258 -28.55 -21.19 -10.06
N GLU A 259 -28.09 -21.36 -11.31
CA GLU A 259 -27.88 -20.26 -12.25
C GLU A 259 -29.14 -19.42 -12.53
N ASN A 260 -30.32 -20.07 -12.54
CA ASN A 260 -31.60 -19.45 -12.87
C ASN A 260 -32.41 -18.99 -11.65
N SER A 261 -31.92 -19.26 -10.43
CA SER A 261 -32.51 -18.70 -9.20
C SER A 261 -32.35 -17.18 -9.17
N GLU A 262 -33.16 -16.43 -8.40
CA GLU A 262 -33.00 -14.97 -8.30
C GLU A 262 -31.59 -14.58 -7.82
N LEU A 263 -30.99 -15.35 -6.91
CA LEU A 263 -29.60 -15.17 -6.50
C LEU A 263 -28.62 -15.45 -7.66
N GLY A 264 -28.83 -16.51 -8.43
CA GLY A 264 -28.05 -16.82 -9.63
C GLY A 264 -28.12 -15.72 -10.69
N LYS A 265 -29.32 -15.20 -10.97
CA LYS A 265 -29.54 -14.06 -11.87
C LYS A 265 -28.81 -12.81 -11.38
N LEU A 266 -28.86 -12.49 -10.08
CA LEU A 266 -28.16 -11.34 -9.50
C LEU A 266 -26.63 -11.47 -9.72
N LEU A 267 -26.08 -12.65 -9.47
CA LEU A 267 -24.66 -12.95 -9.66
C LEU A 267 -24.24 -12.82 -11.15
N LYS A 268 -25.13 -13.20 -12.07
CA LYS A 268 -24.93 -13.12 -13.53
C LYS A 268 -25.24 -11.75 -14.16
N SER A 269 -25.91 -10.86 -13.43
CA SER A 269 -26.28 -9.55 -13.96
C SER A 269 -25.05 -8.72 -14.32
N GLU A 270 -25.02 -8.14 -15.53
CA GLU A 270 -23.96 -7.23 -15.97
C GLU A 270 -24.19 -5.79 -15.50
N ILE A 271 -25.45 -5.42 -15.26
CA ILE A 271 -25.86 -4.06 -14.88
C ILE A 271 -25.80 -3.82 -13.37
N ILE A 272 -25.81 -4.89 -12.56
CA ILE A 272 -25.62 -4.81 -11.11
C ILE A 272 -24.13 -5.00 -10.81
N THR A 273 -23.50 -3.98 -10.23
CA THR A 273 -22.10 -4.04 -9.82
C THR A 273 -21.96 -4.74 -8.48
N LYS A 274 -21.07 -5.74 -8.40
CA LYS A 274 -20.70 -6.45 -7.17
C LYS A 274 -19.26 -6.09 -6.80
N THR A 275 -19.08 -5.36 -5.70
CA THR A 275 -17.78 -4.85 -5.28
C THR A 275 -17.27 -5.49 -4.00
N GLY A 276 -16.00 -5.89 -3.99
CA GLY A 276 -15.40 -6.59 -2.86
C GLY A 276 -13.88 -6.64 -2.96
N PHE A 277 -13.22 -6.91 -1.83
CA PHE A 277 -11.77 -7.16 -1.82
C PHE A 277 -11.49 -8.62 -2.14
N GLY A 278 -10.99 -8.90 -3.34
CA GLY A 278 -10.74 -10.26 -3.79
C GLY A 278 -11.95 -10.87 -4.49
N ALA A 279 -12.95 -10.05 -4.82
CA ALA A 279 -14.18 -10.47 -5.49
C ALA A 279 -13.94 -11.27 -6.78
N GLY A 280 -12.83 -11.03 -7.49
CA GLY A 280 -12.47 -11.83 -8.67
C GLY A 280 -12.10 -13.28 -8.31
N LYS A 281 -11.46 -13.51 -7.16
CA LYS A 281 -11.18 -14.86 -6.63
C LYS A 281 -12.46 -15.55 -6.20
N ASP A 282 -13.37 -14.81 -5.58
CA ASP A 282 -14.66 -15.32 -5.14
C ASP A 282 -15.54 -15.73 -6.31
N ALA A 283 -15.56 -14.92 -7.38
CA ALA A 283 -16.22 -15.25 -8.64
C ALA A 283 -15.67 -16.54 -9.27
N ASN A 284 -14.34 -16.67 -9.33
CA ASN A 284 -13.70 -17.90 -9.79
C ASN A 284 -14.06 -19.11 -8.92
N LYS A 285 -14.24 -18.90 -7.61
CA LYS A 285 -14.64 -19.96 -6.68
C LYS A 285 -16.08 -20.41 -6.92
N ILE A 286 -17.01 -19.47 -7.15
CA ILE A 286 -18.41 -19.78 -7.51
C ILE A 286 -18.45 -20.57 -8.81
N MET A 287 -17.74 -20.13 -9.86
CA MET A 287 -17.64 -20.85 -11.12
C MET A 287 -17.13 -22.28 -10.91
N ALA A 288 -16.08 -22.46 -10.10
CA ALA A 288 -15.49 -23.77 -9.84
C ALA A 288 -16.37 -24.71 -9.00
N ASP A 289 -17.32 -24.19 -8.23
CA ASP A 289 -18.17 -24.97 -7.32
C ASP A 289 -19.58 -25.23 -7.88
N TYR A 290 -20.12 -24.30 -8.67
CA TYR A 290 -21.49 -24.26 -9.16
C TYR A 290 -21.63 -24.18 -10.68
N GLY A 291 -20.53 -23.95 -11.42
CA GLY A 291 -20.50 -24.13 -12.87
C GLY A 291 -21.00 -22.95 -13.71
N PHE A 292 -21.25 -21.78 -13.12
CA PHE A 292 -21.63 -20.58 -13.88
C PHE A 292 -20.76 -19.36 -13.55
N LEU A 293 -20.62 -18.48 -14.54
CA LEU A 293 -19.82 -17.26 -14.45
C LEU A 293 -20.59 -16.14 -13.77
N MET A 294 -19.90 -15.39 -12.91
CA MET A 294 -20.41 -14.12 -12.39
C MET A 294 -20.01 -12.97 -13.31
N ASN A 295 -20.89 -11.99 -13.44
CA ASN A 295 -20.63 -10.74 -14.18
C ASN A 295 -20.65 -9.54 -13.24
N GLY A 296 -20.33 -8.34 -13.76
CA GLY A 296 -20.43 -7.09 -13.00
C GLY A 296 -19.50 -7.01 -11.79
N ILE A 297 -18.36 -7.69 -11.80
CA ILE A 297 -17.42 -7.74 -10.66
C ILE A 297 -16.50 -6.51 -10.65
N TYR A 298 -16.45 -5.80 -9.53
CA TYR A 298 -15.51 -4.71 -9.26
C TYR A 298 -14.59 -5.07 -8.08
N ASP A 299 -13.41 -5.62 -8.38
CA ASP A 299 -12.46 -6.04 -7.34
C ASP A 299 -11.59 -4.87 -6.85
N LEU A 300 -11.86 -4.44 -5.61
CA LEU A 300 -11.18 -3.31 -4.95
C LEU A 300 -9.67 -3.54 -4.77
N THR A 301 -9.22 -4.80 -4.73
CA THR A 301 -7.80 -5.16 -4.58
C THR A 301 -6.96 -4.66 -5.75
N TYR A 302 -7.58 -4.55 -6.92
CA TYR A 302 -6.92 -4.21 -8.17
C TYR A 302 -7.10 -2.74 -8.56
N THR A 303 -7.90 -1.98 -7.82
CA THR A 303 -8.12 -0.56 -8.09
C THR A 303 -6.82 0.24 -7.92
N PRO A 304 -6.43 1.08 -8.90
CA PRO A 304 -5.20 1.88 -8.85
C PRO A 304 -5.06 2.70 -7.56
N LYS A 305 -6.13 3.40 -7.12
CA LYS A 305 -6.09 4.21 -5.90
C LYS A 305 -5.80 3.37 -4.65
N ILE A 306 -6.43 2.19 -4.51
CA ILE A 306 -6.15 1.27 -3.39
C ILE A 306 -4.72 0.76 -3.46
N ARG A 307 -4.25 0.35 -4.64
CA ARG A 307 -2.87 -0.13 -4.80
C ARG A 307 -1.84 0.95 -4.52
N SER A 308 -2.11 2.21 -4.86
CA SER A 308 -1.19 3.31 -4.58
C SER A 308 -1.20 3.69 -3.09
N ALA A 309 -2.38 3.80 -2.48
CA ALA A 309 -2.52 4.14 -1.07
C ALA A 309 -2.06 3.03 -0.13
N PHE A 310 -2.32 1.78 -0.51
CA PHE A 310 -2.14 0.64 0.38
C PHE A 310 -1.15 -0.39 -0.14
N LYS A 311 -0.47 -0.18 -1.27
CA LYS A 311 0.60 -1.06 -1.79
C LYS A 311 0.21 -2.56 -1.79
N SER A 312 -1.01 -2.87 -2.21
CA SER A 312 -1.56 -4.23 -2.21
C SER A 312 -1.63 -4.91 -0.84
N LYS A 313 -1.82 -4.13 0.24
CA LYS A 313 -2.11 -4.64 1.58
C LYS A 313 -3.49 -5.31 1.66
N SER A 314 -3.71 -6.09 2.70
CA SER A 314 -4.99 -6.78 2.97
C SER A 314 -6.16 -5.80 3.10
N SER A 315 -7.37 -6.30 2.85
CA SER A 315 -8.62 -5.55 3.05
C SER A 315 -8.71 -4.93 4.44
N CYS A 316 -8.34 -5.67 5.49
CA CYS A 316 -8.31 -5.17 6.87
C CYS A 316 -7.51 -3.88 7.02
N LYS A 317 -6.36 -3.78 6.33
CA LYS A 317 -5.48 -2.62 6.43
C LYS A 317 -5.98 -1.43 5.62
N VAL A 318 -6.61 -1.71 4.48
CA VAL A 318 -7.29 -0.69 3.67
C VAL A 318 -8.43 -0.09 4.48
N ILE A 319 -9.30 -0.94 5.03
CA ILE A 319 -10.45 -0.51 5.82
C ILE A 319 -10.03 0.23 7.09
N ALA A 320 -9.03 -0.28 7.81
CA ALA A 320 -8.46 0.41 8.96
C ALA A 320 -7.96 1.81 8.57
N GLY A 321 -7.20 1.92 7.48
CA GLY A 321 -6.68 3.20 7.00
C GLY A 321 -7.75 4.20 6.54
N LEU A 322 -8.87 3.72 5.99
CA LEU A 322 -9.93 4.57 5.45
C LEU A 322 -10.99 4.97 6.48
N PHE A 323 -11.26 4.10 7.45
CA PHE A 323 -12.42 4.23 8.33
C PHE A 323 -12.10 4.10 9.82
N ASP A 324 -10.84 3.92 10.20
CA ASP A 324 -10.40 3.74 11.58
C ASP A 324 -11.10 2.57 12.30
N VAL A 325 -11.39 1.48 11.58
CA VAL A 325 -12.03 0.28 12.14
C VAL A 325 -11.21 -1.00 11.96
N ASN A 326 -11.38 -1.93 12.90
CA ASN A 326 -10.74 -3.24 12.88
C ASN A 326 -11.66 -4.32 12.30
N LEU A 327 -11.39 -4.76 11.06
CA LEU A 327 -12.02 -5.94 10.44
C LEU A 327 -11.24 -7.25 10.62
N SER A 328 -10.22 -7.27 11.46
CA SER A 328 -9.41 -8.47 11.63
C SER A 328 -10.23 -9.60 12.25
N LYS A 329 -10.35 -10.70 11.51
CA LYS A 329 -10.97 -11.94 11.98
C LYS A 329 -10.05 -12.62 12.98
N THR A 330 -10.63 -13.21 14.04
CA THR A 330 -9.87 -14.09 14.94
C THR A 330 -9.46 -15.36 14.20
N THR A 331 -8.43 -16.06 14.69
CA THR A 331 -8.03 -17.36 14.13
C THR A 331 -9.19 -18.35 14.12
N SER A 332 -10.00 -18.37 15.19
CA SER A 332 -11.19 -19.22 15.28
C SER A 332 -12.21 -18.93 14.18
N LEU A 333 -12.41 -17.65 13.84
CA LEU A 333 -13.35 -17.23 12.80
C LEU A 333 -12.82 -17.52 11.39
N ASN A 334 -11.54 -17.25 11.14
CA ASN A 334 -10.87 -17.59 9.87
C ASN A 334 -10.90 -19.10 9.56
N LEU A 335 -10.87 -19.92 10.61
CA LEU A 335 -10.92 -21.38 10.50
C LEU A 335 -12.33 -21.96 10.72
N SER A 336 -13.35 -21.10 10.83
CA SER A 336 -14.70 -21.52 11.17
C SER A 336 -15.35 -22.35 10.06
N ASN A 337 -16.31 -23.19 10.46
CA ASN A 337 -17.12 -23.95 9.52
C ASN A 337 -18.32 -23.11 9.07
N TRP A 338 -18.20 -22.47 7.91
CA TRP A 338 -19.28 -21.70 7.29
C TRP A 338 -20.39 -22.56 6.66
N GLY A 339 -20.10 -23.85 6.40
CA GLY A 339 -21.06 -24.85 5.94
C GLY A 339 -21.63 -25.71 7.08
N THR A 340 -21.71 -25.14 8.29
CA THR A 340 -22.26 -25.85 9.46
C THR A 340 -23.75 -26.17 9.26
N SER A 341 -24.23 -27.32 9.74
CA SER A 341 -25.67 -27.64 9.73
C SER A 341 -26.46 -26.84 10.77
N ARG A 342 -25.79 -26.21 11.73
CA ARG A 342 -26.40 -25.30 12.72
C ARG A 342 -26.53 -23.88 12.16
N SER A 343 -27.26 -23.01 12.84
CA SER A 343 -27.29 -21.57 12.55
C SER A 343 -25.89 -20.95 12.67
N LEU A 344 -25.66 -19.87 11.92
CA LEU A 344 -24.43 -19.08 12.03
C LEU A 344 -24.31 -18.45 13.41
N THR A 345 -23.09 -18.33 13.91
CA THR A 345 -22.82 -17.60 15.15
C THR A 345 -22.87 -16.09 14.93
N ASP A 346 -23.15 -15.31 15.97
CA ASP A 346 -23.14 -13.83 15.91
C ASP A 346 -21.80 -13.30 15.38
N ALA A 347 -20.68 -13.94 15.71
CA ALA A 347 -19.37 -13.56 15.21
C ALA A 347 -19.23 -13.77 13.69
N GLN A 348 -19.81 -14.84 13.14
CA GLN A 348 -19.84 -15.11 11.70
C GLN A 348 -20.74 -14.10 10.98
N ILE A 349 -21.95 -13.89 11.51
CA ILE A 349 -22.93 -12.94 10.96
C ILE A 349 -22.32 -11.53 10.91
N ASN A 350 -21.82 -11.05 12.04
CA ASN A 350 -21.22 -9.71 12.14
C ASN A 350 -20.01 -9.53 11.23
N SER A 351 -19.14 -10.54 11.16
CA SER A 351 -17.96 -10.43 10.32
C SER A 351 -18.29 -10.39 8.84
N SER A 352 -19.23 -11.23 8.40
CA SER A 352 -19.65 -11.29 7.00
C SER A 352 -20.37 -9.99 6.60
N ALA A 353 -21.33 -9.52 7.40
CA ALA A 353 -22.03 -8.26 7.17
C ALA A 353 -21.06 -7.06 7.13
N SER A 354 -20.09 -7.03 8.06
CA SER A 354 -19.07 -5.96 8.08
C SER A 354 -18.19 -5.98 6.84
N SER A 355 -17.74 -7.15 6.37
CA SER A 355 -16.92 -7.26 5.14
C SER A 355 -17.60 -6.61 3.94
N VAL A 356 -18.88 -6.92 3.70
CA VAL A 356 -19.61 -6.41 2.54
C VAL A 356 -19.98 -4.94 2.70
N PHE A 357 -20.37 -4.50 3.90
CA PHE A 357 -20.66 -3.10 4.19
C PHE A 357 -19.44 -2.19 3.94
N TYR A 358 -18.27 -2.59 4.43
CA TYR A 358 -17.06 -1.79 4.22
C TYR A 358 -16.51 -1.90 2.80
N SER A 359 -16.82 -2.97 2.07
CA SER A 359 -16.49 -3.06 0.65
C SER A 359 -17.27 -2.04 -0.17
N ILE A 360 -18.59 -1.94 0.00
CA ILE A 360 -19.40 -0.92 -0.69
C ILE A 360 -19.05 0.50 -0.24
N LYS A 361 -18.81 0.71 1.06
CA LYS A 361 -18.35 2.01 1.58
C LYS A 361 -17.01 2.43 0.97
N THR A 362 -16.11 1.47 0.76
CA THR A 362 -14.84 1.71 0.05
C THR A 362 -15.10 2.10 -1.39
N TYR A 363 -15.95 1.38 -2.11
CA TYR A 363 -16.27 1.70 -3.50
C TYR A 363 -16.70 3.17 -3.67
N PHE A 364 -17.62 3.65 -2.83
CA PHE A 364 -18.11 5.03 -2.91
C PHE A 364 -17.13 6.09 -2.43
N ILE A 365 -16.15 5.77 -1.56
CA ILE A 365 -15.12 6.73 -1.16
C ILE A 365 -13.97 6.82 -2.18
N LEU A 366 -13.81 5.84 -3.08
CA LEU A 366 -12.73 5.82 -4.06
C LEU A 366 -12.61 7.12 -4.88
N PRO A 367 -13.70 7.70 -5.43
CA PRO A 367 -13.60 8.93 -6.21
C PRO A 367 -13.01 10.09 -5.40
N SER A 368 -13.36 10.21 -4.11
CA SER A 368 -12.88 11.29 -3.23
C SER A 368 -11.47 11.07 -2.68
N LEU A 369 -10.91 9.86 -2.79
CA LEU A 369 -9.52 9.62 -2.39
C LEU A 369 -8.56 10.42 -3.27
N LYS A 370 -7.92 11.43 -2.66
CA LYS A 370 -6.81 12.19 -3.23
C LYS A 370 -5.52 11.37 -3.13
N VAL A 371 -5.39 10.32 -3.93
CA VAL A 371 -4.21 9.44 -3.94
C VAL A 371 -3.46 9.62 -5.26
N ASP A 372 -2.17 9.92 -5.17
CA ASP A 372 -1.27 10.00 -6.33
C ASP A 372 -1.12 8.60 -6.94
N THR A 373 -1.81 8.35 -8.04
CA THR A 373 -1.70 7.08 -8.78
C THR A 373 -0.41 6.97 -9.59
N PHE A 374 0.33 8.08 -9.75
CA PHE A 374 1.56 8.16 -10.55
C PHE A 374 2.68 7.19 -10.13
N ASN A 375 2.71 6.74 -8.86
CA ASN A 375 3.74 5.84 -8.36
C ASN A 375 3.41 4.33 -8.52
N LEU A 376 2.30 3.96 -9.18
CA LEU A 376 1.96 2.56 -9.43
C LEU A 376 2.89 1.87 -10.44
N PHE A 377 3.57 2.64 -11.28
CA PHE A 377 4.52 2.15 -12.28
C PHE A 377 5.96 2.51 -11.90
N GLY A 378 6.32 2.30 -10.64
CA GLY A 378 7.70 2.46 -10.18
C GLY A 378 8.66 1.63 -11.02
N ALA A 379 9.44 2.33 -11.84
CA ALA A 379 10.73 1.91 -12.37
C ALA A 379 10.78 0.57 -13.14
N THR A 380 10.20 0.55 -14.33
CA THR A 380 10.93 -0.01 -15.49
C THR A 380 10.83 0.97 -16.66
N ASN A 381 12.00 1.48 -17.07
CA ASN A 381 12.19 1.98 -18.42
C ASN A 381 11.72 0.92 -19.41
N LYS A 382 10.54 1.13 -20.00
CA LYS A 382 10.05 0.60 -21.28
C LYS A 382 8.56 0.87 -21.28
N TYR A 383 8.13 1.92 -21.97
CA TYR A 383 6.97 1.98 -22.87
C TYR A 383 6.79 3.45 -23.23
N LYS A 384 7.14 3.78 -24.47
CA LYS A 384 6.70 5.02 -25.13
C LYS A 384 5.18 4.96 -25.18
N PHE A 385 4.48 5.92 -24.61
CA PHE A 385 3.11 6.21 -25.02
C PHE A 385 3.17 7.21 -26.17
N LEU A 386 2.69 6.75 -27.32
CA LEU A 386 2.24 7.60 -28.40
C LEU A 386 0.96 8.30 -27.93
N ASP A 387 0.89 9.60 -28.18
CA ASP A 387 -0.32 10.40 -28.06
C ASP A 387 -1.43 9.85 -28.98
N LYS A 388 -2.62 9.67 -28.41
CA LYS A 388 -3.92 10.08 -28.98
C LYS A 388 -5.00 10.04 -27.90
#